data_AF-A0A3A9KJD7-F1
#
_entry.id   AF-A0A3A9KJD7-F1
#
_cell.length_a   1.000
_cell.length_b   1.000
_cell.length_c   1.000
_cell.angle_alpha   90.00
_cell.angle_beta   90.00
_cell.angle_gamma   90.00
#
_symmetry.space_group_name_H-M   'P 1'
#
loop_
_entity.id
_entity.type
_entity.pdbx_description
1 polymer ?
#
loop_
_entity_poly.entity_id
_entity_poly.type
_entity_poly.pdbx_seq_one_letter_code
_entity_poly.pdbx_strand_id
1 'polypeptide(L)'
;MSKLLLIFLLYFAAMSALLVCLDLIVGMPLSVSVDTVLTPFEVTAPGELAILIVLALIAVAVPIKHYFAAFMKKDRDETNKN
;
A
#
# COMPACT_ATOMS: atom_id res chain seq x y z
N MET A 1 -16.18 -10.38 4.87
CA MET A 1 -14.81 -9.81 4.89
C MET A 1 -13.75 -10.80 4.39
N SER A 2 -13.76 -12.08 4.80
CA SER A 2 -12.77 -13.09 4.34
C SER A 2 -12.69 -13.27 2.81
N LYS A 3 -13.84 -13.24 2.11
CA LYS A 3 -13.89 -13.34 0.64
C LYS A 3 -13.18 -12.18 -0.08
N LEU A 4 -13.29 -10.96 0.46
CA LEU A 4 -12.60 -9.77 -0.06
C LEU A 4 -11.09 -9.89 0.11
N LEU A 5 -10.65 -10.42 1.26
CA LEU A 5 -9.24 -10.66 1.55
C LEU A 5 -8.66 -11.73 0.61
N LEU A 6 -9.41 -12.80 0.34
CA LEU A 6 -9.03 -13.83 -0.63
C LEU A 6 -8.91 -13.26 -2.05
N ILE A 7 -9.88 -12.47 -2.51
CA ILE A 7 -9.85 -11.81 -3.83
C ILE A 7 -8.64 -10.89 -3.93
N PHE A 8 -8.35 -10.12 -2.89
CA PHE A 8 -7.19 -9.24 -2.84
C PHE A 8 -5.87 -10.03 -2.96
N LEU A 9 -5.76 -11.15 -2.25
CA LEU A 9 -4.57 -12.00 -2.26
C LEU A 9 -4.37 -12.68 -3.62
N LEU A 10 -5.46 -13.14 -4.25
CA LEU A 10 -5.43 -13.68 -5.61
C LEU A 10 -5.00 -12.63 -6.63
N TYR A 11 -5.55 -11.41 -6.52
CA TYR A 11 -5.20 -10.30 -7.37
C TYR A 11 -3.72 -9.91 -7.23
N PHE A 12 -3.22 -9.85 -5.99
CA PHE A 12 -1.81 -9.58 -5.71
C PHE A 12 -0.88 -10.64 -6.32
N ALA A 13 -1.22 -11.92 -6.17
CA ALA A 13 -0.46 -13.01 -6.77
C ALA A 13 -0.46 -12.94 -8.31
N ALA A 14 -1.63 -12.65 -8.92
CA ALA A 14 -1.75 -12.51 -10.36
C ALA A 14 -0.91 -11.34 -10.92
N MET A 15 -0.92 -10.18 -10.24
CA MET A 15 -0.11 -9.02 -10.64
C MET A 15 1.39 -9.30 -10.51
N SER A 16 1.80 -9.99 -9.44
CA SER A 16 3.20 -10.38 -9.24
C SER A 16 3.68 -11.35 -10.32
N ALA A 17 2.87 -12.36 -10.66
CA ALA A 17 3.18 -13.31 -11.73
C ALA A 17 3.27 -12.62 -13.09
N LEU A 18 2.39 -11.66 -13.37
CA LEU A 18 2.42 -10.88 -14.60
C LEU A 18 3.71 -10.04 -14.71
N LEU A 19 4.15 -9.42 -13.60
CA LEU A 19 5.41 -8.68 -13.55
C LEU A 19 6.60 -9.58 -13.91
N VAL A 20 6.70 -10.75 -13.26
CA VAL A 20 7.78 -11.72 -13.52
C VAL A 20 7.76 -12.20 -14.98
N CYS A 21 6.59 -12.44 -15.54
CA CYS A 21 6.45 -12.80 -16.96
C CYS A 21 6.96 -11.67 -17.89
N LEU A 22 6.65 -10.41 -17.59
CA LEU A 22 7.14 -9.27 -18.38
C LEU A 22 8.66 -9.13 -18.26
N ASP A 23 9.21 -9.30 -17.07
CA ASP A 23 10.66 -9.26 -16.84
C ASP A 23 11.39 -10.35 -17.63
N LEU A 24 10.84 -11.56 -17.68
CA LEU A 24 11.38 -12.66 -18.49
C LEU A 24 11.32 -12.36 -20.00
N ILE A 25 10.24 -11.72 -20.48
CA ILE A 25 10.13 -11.31 -21.89
C ILE A 25 11.21 -10.28 -22.26
N VAL A 26 11.52 -9.36 -21.34
CA VAL A 26 12.59 -8.36 -21.49
C VAL A 26 13.99 -8.98 -21.33
N GLY A 27 14.07 -10.25 -20.93
CA GLY A 27 15.32 -11.00 -20.81
C GLY A 27 16.01 -10.84 -19.45
N MET A 28 15.31 -10.35 -18.42
CA MET A 28 15.84 -10.31 -17.07
C MET A 28 15.92 -11.73 -16.47
N PRO A 29 16.98 -12.03 -15.69
CA PRO A 29 17.09 -13.31 -15.01
C PRO A 29 15.96 -13.47 -13.97
N LEU A 30 15.40 -14.68 -13.88
CA LEU A 30 14.32 -14.99 -12.94
C LEU A 30 14.68 -14.65 -11.49
N SER A 31 15.94 -14.88 -11.09
CA SER A 31 16.42 -14.56 -9.75
C SER A 31 16.32 -13.05 -9.44
N VAL A 32 16.67 -12.20 -10.40
CA VAL A 32 16.61 -10.74 -10.26
C VAL A 32 15.16 -10.25 -10.23
N SER A 33 14.30 -10.84 -11.06
CA SER A 33 12.87 -10.49 -11.07
C SER A 33 12.17 -10.87 -9.77
N VAL A 34 12.45 -12.05 -9.23
CA VAL A 34 11.89 -12.49 -7.93
C VAL A 34 12.39 -11.60 -6.80
N ASP A 35 13.69 -11.28 -6.77
CA ASP A 35 14.22 -10.33 -5.79
C ASP A 35 13.54 -8.96 -5.93
N THR A 36 13.35 -8.45 -7.15
CA THR A 36 12.67 -7.17 -7.39
C THR A 36 11.22 -7.16 -6.89
N VAL A 37 10.50 -8.27 -7.02
CA VAL A 37 9.13 -8.41 -6.50
C VAL A 37 9.10 -8.47 -4.96
N LEU A 38 10.12 -9.07 -4.34
CA LEU A 38 10.25 -9.17 -2.88
C LEU A 38 10.77 -7.89 -2.23
N THR A 39 11.65 -7.16 -2.92
CA THR A 39 12.29 -5.91 -2.46
C THR A 39 12.04 -4.75 -3.44
N PRO A 40 10.76 -4.37 -3.68
CA PRO A 40 10.42 -3.37 -4.69
C PRO A 40 11.01 -1.98 -4.40
N PHE A 41 11.36 -1.70 -3.14
CA PHE A 41 11.91 -0.42 -2.70
C PHE A 41 13.44 -0.33 -2.83
N GLU A 42 14.15 -1.44 -3.02
CA GLU A 42 15.61 -1.44 -3.18
C GLU A 42 16.04 -1.06 -4.59
N VAL A 43 15.19 -1.33 -5.59
CA VAL A 43 15.43 -0.96 -6.99
C VAL A 43 14.98 0.46 -7.31
N THR A 44 14.34 1.15 -6.38
CA THR A 44 13.78 2.49 -6.59
C THR A 44 14.87 3.55 -6.40
N ALA A 45 14.94 4.54 -7.31
CA ALA A 45 15.88 5.63 -7.15
C ALA A 45 15.60 6.42 -5.85
N PRO A 46 16.61 6.99 -5.16
CA PRO A 46 16.40 7.71 -3.90
C PRO A 46 15.36 8.84 -3.99
N GLY A 47 15.28 9.51 -5.15
CA GLY A 47 14.30 10.56 -5.41
C GLY A 47 12.86 10.05 -5.54
N GLU A 48 12.67 8.91 -6.20
CA GLU A 48 11.37 8.26 -6.34
C GLU A 48 10.88 7.70 -5.00
N LEU A 49 11.81 7.13 -4.21
CA LEU A 49 11.52 6.68 -2.84
C LEU A 49 11.02 7.83 -1.95
N ALA A 50 11.63 9.02 -2.06
CA ALA A 50 11.18 10.19 -1.32
C ALA A 50 9.74 10.59 -1.69
N ILE A 51 9.39 10.54 -2.98
CA ILE A 51 8.02 10.82 -3.45
C ILE A 51 7.03 9.79 -2.90
N LEU A 52 7.38 8.50 -2.92
CA LEU A 52 6.56 7.42 -2.37
C LEU A 52 6.31 7.59 -0.87
N ILE A 53 7.32 7.99 -0.10
CA ILE A 53 7.18 8.27 1.33
C ILE A 53 6.19 9.42 1.57
N VAL A 54 6.31 10.51 0.81
CA VAL A 54 5.39 11.65 0.92
C VAL A 54 3.96 11.24 0.59
N LEU A 55 3.75 10.46 -0.47
CA LEU A 55 2.44 9.94 -0.83
C LEU A 55 1.86 9.02 0.25
N ALA A 56 2.68 8.14 0.84
CA ALA A 56 2.26 7.27 1.93
C ALA A 56 1.83 8.07 3.17
N LEU A 57 2.58 9.13 3.52
CA LEU A 57 2.21 10.03 4.61
C LEU A 57 0.87 10.73 4.35
N ILE A 58 0.63 11.22 3.13
CA ILE A 58 -0.65 11.85 2.76
C ILE A 58 -1.79 10.84 2.86
N ALA A 59 -1.60 9.63 2.32
CA ALA A 59 -2.59 8.56 2.32
C ALA A 59 -3.02 8.16 3.73
N VAL A 60 -2.10 8.22 4.71
CA VAL A 60 -2.38 7.89 6.11
C VAL A 60 -2.90 9.11 6.90
N ALA A 61 -2.36 10.30 6.65
CA ALA A 61 -2.74 11.51 7.38
C ALA A 61 -4.21 11.91 7.20
N VAL A 62 -4.77 11.73 6.00
CA VAL A 62 -6.17 12.06 5.70
C VAL A 62 -7.17 11.23 6.53
N PRO A 63 -7.14 9.88 6.48
CA PRO A 63 -8.05 9.05 7.28
C PRO A 63 -7.82 9.23 8.78
N ILE A 64 -6.57 9.41 9.22
CA ILE A 64 -6.26 9.68 10.64
C ILE A 64 -6.92 10.97 11.10
N LYS A 65 -6.73 12.08 10.36
CA LYS A 65 -7.35 13.37 10.70
C LYS A 65 -8.87 13.25 10.76
N HIS A 66 -9.47 12.54 9.81
CA HIS A 66 -10.91 12.35 9.79
C HIS A 66 -11.41 11.53 10.99
N TYR A 67 -10.69 10.45 11.34
CA TYR A 67 -11.01 9.60 12.47
C TYR A 67 -10.91 10.36 13.81
N PHE A 68 -9.82 11.12 14.02
CA PHE A 68 -9.67 11.95 15.22
C PHE A 68 -10.75 13.05 15.32
N ALA A 69 -11.10 13.68 14.21
CA ALA A 69 -12.18 14.68 14.19
C ALA A 69 -13.55 14.05 14.54
N ALA A 70 -13.84 12.84 14.03
CA ALA A 70 -15.06 12.12 14.35
C ALA A 70 -15.09 11.70 15.84
N PHE A 71 -13.96 11.26 16.38
CA PHE A 71 -13.83 10.86 17.78
C PHE A 71 -14.05 12.04 18.73
N MET A 72 -13.40 13.19 18.50
CA MET A 72 -13.60 14.39 19.32
C MET A 72 -15.02 14.96 19.25
N LYS A 73 -15.71 14.82 18.11
CA LYS A 73 -17.11 15.23 17.99
C LYS A 73 -18.02 14.36 18.87
N LYS A 74 -17.78 13.05 18.89
CA LYS A 74 -18.54 12.11 19.71
C LYS A 74 -18.39 12.40 21.21
N ASP A 75 -17.16 12.69 21.66
CA ASP A 75 -16.87 12.99 23.08
C ASP A 75 -17.61 14.26 23.55
N ARG A 76 -17.66 15.31 22.72
CA ARG A 76 -18.43 16.53 23.03
C ARG A 76 -19.93 16.28 23.14
N ASP A 77 -20.50 15.46 22.25
CA ASP A 77 -21.94 15.18 22.24
C ASP A 77 -22.37 14.33 23.45
N GLU A 78 -21.49 13.49 23.99
CA GLU A 78 -21.71 12.75 25.24
C GLU A 78 -21.60 13.65 26.48
N THR A 79 -20.70 14.65 26.47
CA THR A 79 -20.54 15.60 27.59
C THR A 79 -21.71 16.58 27.71
N ASN A 80 -22.38 16.92 26.60
CA ASN A 80 -23.50 17.89 26.58
C ASN A 80 -24.88 17.26 26.92
N LYS A 81 -24.93 15.93 27.12
CA LYS A 81 -26.14 15.19 27.48
C LYS A 81 -26.27 14.89 28.98
N ASN A 82 -25.21 15.12 29.75
CA ASN A 82 -25.18 15.02 31.22
C ASN A 82 -25.26 16.41 31.85
#